data_AF-W1YFW4-F1
#
_entry.id   AF-W1YFW4-F1
#
_cell.length_a   1.000
_cell.length_b   1.000
_cell.length_c   1.000
_cell.angle_alpha   90.00
_cell.angle_beta   90.00
_cell.angle_gamma   90.00
#
_symmetry.space_group_name_H-M   'P 1'
#
loop_
_entity.id
_entity.type
_entity.pdbx_description
1 polymer ?
#
loop_
_entity_poly.entity_id
_entity_poly.type
_entity_poly.pdbx_seq_one_letter_code
_entity_poly.pdbx_strand_id
1 'polypeptide(L)' 'ITIPLIERGVPPVASHGRTRPDGSHFIRSGAVLTGGDFDNSSIAFIGTADIDIEAIVAAKPDLIITEPTRNTPIEQL' A
#
# COMPACT_ATOMS: atom_id res chain seq x y z
N ILE A 1 -0.69 4.12 7.10
CA ILE A 1 -2.07 4.62 6.93
C ILE A 1 -3.04 3.48 6.59
N THR A 2 -2.59 2.43 5.90
CA THR A 2 -3.39 1.27 5.45
C THR A 2 -4.25 0.61 6.53
N ILE A 3 -3.71 0.34 7.73
CA ILE A 3 -4.44 -0.33 8.81
C ILE A 3 -5.72 0.43 9.21
N PRO A 4 -5.67 1.73 9.57
CA PRO A 4 -6.88 2.52 9.81
C PRO A 4 -7.92 2.49 8.69
N LEU A 5 -7.52 2.45 7.42
CA LEU A 5 -8.46 2.39 6.30
C LEU A 5 -9.20 1.05 6.24
N ILE A 6 -8.48 -0.05 6.47
CA ILE A 6 -9.06 -1.40 6.56
C ILE A 6 -10.03 -1.48 7.74
N GLU A 7 -9.66 -0.98 8.92
CA GLU A 7 -10.52 -0.95 10.12
C GLU A 7 -11.82 -0.17 9.92
N ARG A 8 -11.81 0.83 9.03
CA ARG A 8 -12.97 1.65 8.69
C ARG A 8 -13.81 1.08 7.55
N GLY A 9 -13.48 -0.11 7.03
CA GLY A 9 -14.19 -0.75 5.94
C GLY A 9 -13.98 -0.08 4.58
N VAL A 10 -12.93 0.73 4.45
CA VAL A 10 -12.54 1.41 3.20
C VAL A 10 -11.13 1.01 2.79
N PRO A 11 -10.86 -0.30 2.57
CA PRO A 11 -9.52 -0.76 2.20
C PRO A 11 -9.05 -0.07 0.90
N PRO A 12 -7.79 0.37 0.82
CA PRO A 12 -7.30 1.03 -0.38
C PRO A 12 -7.14 0.01 -1.52
N VAL A 13 -7.24 0.47 -2.77
CA VAL A 13 -6.99 -0.38 -3.96
C VAL A 13 -5.52 -0.76 -4.11
N ALA A 14 -4.62 0.04 -3.53
CA ALA A 14 -3.18 -0.17 -3.56
C ALA A 14 -2.54 0.37 -2.27
N SER A 15 -1.43 -0.24 -1.83
CA SER A 15 -0.76 0.14 -0.59
C SER A 15 0.75 -0.06 -0.63
N HIS A 16 1.46 0.86 0.03
CA HIS A 16 2.82 0.61 0.51
C HIS A 16 2.85 -0.64 1.40
N GLY A 17 3.96 -1.38 1.36
CA GLY A 17 4.18 -2.55 2.19
C GLY A 17 5.64 -2.79 2.52
N ARG A 18 5.94 -3.98 3.03
CA ARG A 18 7.29 -4.45 3.33
C ARG A 18 7.65 -5.60 2.42
N THR A 19 8.90 -5.61 1.97
CA THR A 19 9.49 -6.72 1.22
C THR A 19 10.38 -7.53 2.14
N ARG A 20 10.17 -8.86 2.18
CA ARG A 20 11.06 -9.80 2.87
C ARG A 20 12.29 -10.10 1.99
N PRO A 21 13.35 -10.71 2.56
CA PRO A 21 14.52 -11.12 1.77
C PRO A 21 14.22 -12.08 0.62
N ASP A 22 13.12 -12.85 0.71
CA ASP A 22 12.65 -13.77 -0.34
C ASP A 22 11.84 -13.08 -1.45
N GLY A 23 11.68 -11.75 -1.38
CA GLY A 23 10.92 -10.96 -2.35
C GLY A 23 9.42 -10.90 -2.06
N SER A 24 8.89 -11.67 -1.11
CA SER A 24 7.46 -11.60 -0.76
C SER A 24 7.10 -10.26 -0.12
N HIS A 25 5.92 -9.76 -0.45
CA HIS A 25 5.39 -8.50 0.07
C HIS A 25 4.36 -8.75 1.16
N PHE A 26 4.31 -7.88 2.16
CA PHE A 26 3.28 -7.91 3.20
C PHE A 26 2.93 -6.53 3.74
N ILE A 27 1.70 -6.35 4.20
CA ILE A 27 1.25 -5.17 4.94
C ILE A 27 1.72 -5.32 6.38
N ARG A 28 2.58 -4.42 6.86
CA ARG A 28 3.09 -4.48 8.24
C ARG A 28 1.92 -4.47 9.23
N SER A 29 1.82 -5.54 10.01
CA SER A 29 0.75 -5.80 10.98
C SER A 29 -0.64 -6.02 10.38
N GLY A 30 -0.79 -6.11 9.05
CA GLY A 30 -2.09 -6.31 8.37
C GLY A 30 -2.77 -7.61 8.78
N ALA A 31 -2.16 -8.74 8.43
CA ALA A 31 -2.71 -10.07 8.75
C ALA A 31 -3.03 -10.24 10.25
N VAL A 32 -2.17 -9.72 11.14
CA VAL A 32 -2.32 -9.88 12.60
C VAL A 32 -3.43 -9.02 13.19
N LEU A 33 -3.61 -7.78 12.71
CA LEU A 33 -4.56 -6.83 13.31
C LEU A 33 -5.90 -6.79 12.61
N THR A 34 -5.94 -7.06 11.30
CA THR A 34 -7.15 -6.91 10.48
C THR A 34 -7.48 -8.15 9.66
N GLY A 35 -6.61 -9.17 9.66
CA GLY A 35 -6.77 -10.37 8.82
C GLY A 35 -6.49 -10.14 7.32
N GLY A 36 -6.12 -8.92 6.91
CA GLY A 36 -5.90 -8.55 5.52
C GLY A 36 -4.42 -8.33 5.19
N ASP A 37 -3.97 -8.92 4.08
CA ASP A 37 -2.63 -8.78 3.53
C ASP A 37 -2.68 -8.82 1.99
N PHE A 38 -1.54 -8.69 1.31
CA PHE A 38 -1.51 -8.71 -0.15
C PHE A 38 -1.84 -10.07 -0.77
N ASP A 39 -1.56 -11.18 -0.07
CA ASP A 39 -1.78 -12.54 -0.59
C ASP A 39 -3.24 -13.01 -0.52
N ASN A 40 -4.06 -12.32 0.26
CA ASN A 40 -5.46 -12.68 0.51
C ASN A 40 -6.45 -11.55 0.19
N SER A 41 -6.00 -10.51 -0.50
CA SER A 41 -6.82 -9.36 -0.91
C SER A 41 -6.51 -8.93 -2.33
N SER A 42 -7.29 -7.99 -2.85
CA SER A 42 -7.04 -7.33 -4.14
C SER A 42 -6.19 -6.05 -4.01
N ILE A 43 -5.59 -5.79 -2.84
CA ILE A 43 -4.77 -4.59 -2.61
C ILE A 43 -3.46 -4.78 -3.38
N ALA A 44 -3.16 -3.90 -4.33
CA ALA A 44 -1.89 -3.95 -5.04
C ALA A 44 -0.72 -3.45 -4.16
N PHE A 45 0.42 -4.13 -4.21
CA PHE A 45 1.66 -3.63 -3.62
C PHE A 45 2.29 -2.58 -4.55
N ILE A 46 2.62 -1.40 -4.00
CA ILE A 46 3.21 -0.28 -4.78
C ILE A 46 4.61 0.14 -4.29
N GLY A 47 5.27 -0.68 -3.47
CA GLY A 47 6.64 -0.43 -3.03
C GLY A 47 6.86 -0.36 -1.53
N THR A 48 8.14 -0.36 -1.14
CA THR A 48 8.60 -0.32 0.26
C THR A 48 9.40 0.94 0.57
N ALA A 49 10.52 1.16 -0.11
CA ALA A 49 11.33 2.36 0.09
C ALA A 49 10.88 3.44 -0.88
N ASP A 50 11.08 3.16 -2.17
CA ASP A 50 10.55 3.95 -3.28
C ASP A 50 9.19 3.42 -3.71
N ILE A 51 8.36 4.32 -4.19
CA ILE A 51 7.00 4.03 -4.62
C ILE A 51 6.95 3.93 -6.14
N ASP A 52 6.31 2.86 -6.63
CA ASP A 52 6.07 2.63 -8.04
C ASP A 52 4.91 3.48 -8.54
N ILE A 53 5.23 4.53 -9.31
CA ILE A 53 4.25 5.47 -9.85
C ILE A 53 3.42 4.83 -10.96
N GLU A 54 3.99 3.94 -11.76
CA GLU A 54 3.25 3.24 -12.81
C GLU A 54 2.20 2.31 -12.19
N ALA A 55 2.54 1.63 -11.09
CA ALA A 55 1.59 0.82 -10.34
C ALA A 55 0.46 1.65 -9.71
N ILE A 56 0.77 2.87 -9.22
CA ILE A 56 -0.27 3.81 -8.76
C ILE A 56 -1.22 4.18 -9.90
N VAL A 57 -0.68 4.59 -11.05
CA VAL A 57 -1.50 4.98 -12.21
C VAL A 57 -2.36 3.81 -12.70
N ALA A 58 -1.79 2.60 -12.76
CA ALA A 58 -2.50 1.38 -13.14
C ALA A 58 -3.67 1.05 -12.20
N ALA A 59 -3.54 1.37 -10.90
CA ALA A 59 -4.60 1.20 -9.90
C ALA A 59 -5.75 2.20 -10.04
N LYS A 60 -5.59 3.27 -10.85
CA LYS A 60 -6.60 4.31 -11.13
C LYS A 60 -7.27 4.87 -9.86
N PRO A 61 -6.50 5.34 -8.86
CA PRO A 61 -7.08 5.90 -7.65
C PRO A 61 -7.80 7.22 -7.94
N ASP A 62 -8.86 7.48 -7.19
CA ASP A 62 -9.53 8.80 -7.12
C ASP A 62 -8.98 9.66 -5.97
N LEU A 63 -8.32 9.04 -4.98
CA LEU A 63 -7.66 9.69 -3.85
C LEU A 63 -6.34 9.00 -3.51
N ILE A 64 -5.27 9.78 -3.39
CA ILE A 64 -3.98 9.34 -2.87
C ILE A 64 -3.77 9.95 -1.49
N ILE A 65 -3.49 9.11 -0.49
CA ILE A 65 -3.18 9.54 0.88
C ILE A 65 -1.72 9.20 1.19
N THR A 66 -0.90 10.22 1.46
CA THR A 66 0.51 10.07 1.85
C THR A 66 0.80 10.79 3.18
N GLU A 67 2.03 10.69 3.69
CA GLU A 67 2.47 11.39 4.90
C GLU A 67 3.87 11.98 4.74
N PRO A 68 4.22 13.06 5.48
CA PRO A 68 5.43 13.84 5.22
C PRO A 68 6.75 13.05 5.24
N THR A 69 6.80 11.88 5.89
CA THR A 69 8.02 11.05 5.93
C THR A 69 8.12 10.06 4.76
N ARG A 70 7.17 10.06 3.83
CA ARG A 70 7.22 9.23 2.62
C ARG A 70 8.04 9.92 1.53
N ASN A 71 8.95 9.16 0.93
CA ASN A 71 9.60 9.52 -0.32
C ASN A 71 8.68 9.16 -1.48
N THR A 72 7.67 9.99 -1.73
CA THR A 72 6.80 9.86 -2.90
C THR A 72 7.08 11.05 -3.80
N PRO A 73 7.46 10.85 -5.09
CA PRO A 73 7.69 11.94 -6.03
C PRO A 73 6.34 12.56 -6.43
N ILE A 74 5.83 13.48 -5.61
CA ILE A 74 4.51 14.11 -5.79
C ILE A 74 4.42 14.83 -7.14
N GLU A 75 5.52 15.33 -7.67
CA GLU A 75 5.59 16.00 -8.98
C GLU A 75 5.29 15.07 -10.16
N GLN A 76 5.30 13.75 -9.94
CA GLN A 76 5.00 12.72 -10.95
C GLN A 76 3.58 12.16 -10.83
N LEU A 77 2.80 12.61 -9.83
CA LEU A 77 1.39 12.26 -9.62
C LEU A 77 0.47 13.27 -10.32
#